data_AF-A0A6A4GHZ0-F1
#
_entry.id   AF-A0A6A4GHZ0-F1
#
_cell.length_a   1.000
_cell.length_b   1.000
_cell.length_c   1.000
_cell.angle_alpha   90.00
_cell.angle_beta   90.00
_cell.angle_gamma   90.00
#
_symmetry.space_group_name_H-M   'P 1'
#
loop_
_entity.id
_entity.type
_entity.pdbx_description
1 polymer ?
#
loop_
_entity_poly.entity_id
_entity_poly.type
_entity_poly.pdbx_seq_one_letter_code
_entity_poly.pdbx_strand_id
1 'polypeptide(L)' 'MSAILPSPRVGHVSAVVGTDLIVWGGDTKTDPKSRQGDTQDEGLYLLNLQNQEWTCVAVSGPGPIG' A
#
# COMPACT_ATOMS: atom_id res chain seq x y z
N MET A 1 -16.65 -4.37 5.39
CA MET A 1 -15.21 -4.38 5.73
C MET A 1 -14.81 -2.92 5.84
N SER A 2 -14.17 -2.49 6.93
CA SER A 2 -13.75 -1.09 7.06
C SER A 2 -12.67 -0.78 6.03
N ALA A 3 -12.88 0.22 5.18
CA ALA A 3 -11.88 0.74 4.27
C ALA A 3 -10.64 1.21 5.06
N ILE A 4 -9.45 0.69 4.75
CA ILE A 4 -8.19 1.14 5.33
C ILE A 4 -7.48 2.00 4.30
N LEU A 5 -7.45 3.30 4.58
CA LEU A 5 -6.74 4.28 3.77
C LEU A 5 -5.22 4.08 3.92
N PRO A 6 -4.46 3.98 2.81
CA PRO A 6 -3.01 3.92 2.89
C PRO A 6 -2.45 5.24 3.44
N SER A 7 -1.42 5.16 4.28
CA SER A 7 -0.64 6.34 4.66
C SER A 7 0.05 6.96 3.43
N PRO A 8 0.37 8.27 3.46
CA PRO A 8 1.19 8.91 2.44
C PRO A 8 2.49 8.13 2.22
N ARG A 9 2.86 7.94 0.95
CA ARG A 9 4.00 7.10 0.57
C ARG A 9 4.71 7.61 -0.68
N VAL A 10 6.01 7.38 -0.78
CA VAL A 10 6.85 7.72 -1.96
C VAL A 10 7.57 6.47 -2.49
N GLY A 11 7.86 6.45 -3.79
CA GLY A 11 8.56 5.31 -4.41
C GLY A 11 7.74 4.01 -4.47
N HIS A 12 6.42 4.10 -4.29
CA HIS A 12 5.52 2.96 -4.45
C HIS A 12 5.40 2.54 -5.92
N VAL A 13 4.99 1.29 -6.14
CA VAL A 13 4.61 0.80 -7.46
C VAL A 13 3.09 0.82 -7.57
N SER A 14 2.58 1.15 -8.76
CA SER A 14 1.15 1.09 -9.04
C SER A 14 0.85 0.47 -10.40
N ALA A 15 -0.33 -0.15 -10.48
CA ALA A 15 -0.87 -0.71 -11.71
C ALA A 15 -2.39 -0.53 -11.72
N VAL A 16 -2.99 -0.43 -12.91
CA VAL A 16 -4.45 -0.37 -13.06
C VAL A 16 -4.93 -1.66 -13.71
N VAL A 17 -5.92 -2.31 -13.10
CA VAL A 17 -6.58 -3.49 -13.65
C VAL A 17 -8.08 -3.29 -13.59
N GLY A 18 -8.72 -3.13 -14.76
CA GLY A 18 -10.15 -2.81 -14.83
C GLY A 18 -10.44 -1.46 -14.16
N THR A 19 -11.22 -1.50 -13.08
CA THR A 19 -11.61 -0.31 -12.30
C THR A 19 -10.77 -0.09 -11.06
N ASP A 20 -9.81 -0.97 -10.76
CA ASP A 20 -9.05 -0.90 -9.52
C ASP A 20 -7.63 -0.39 -9.80
N LEU A 21 -7.25 0.69 -9.11
CA LEU A 21 -5.86 1.11 -8.99
C LEU A 21 -5.23 0.33 -7.83
N ILE A 22 -4.20 -0.44 -8.16
CA ILE A 22 -3.43 -1.25 -7.22
C ILE A 22 -2.20 -0.43 -6.80
N VAL A 23 -1.93 -0.38 -5.49
CA VAL A 23 -0.77 0.31 -4.89
C VAL A 23 -0.09 -0.64 -3.91
N TRP A 24 1.23 -0.80 -4.04
CA TRP A 24 2.03 -1.62 -3.14
C TRP A 24 3.38 -0.97 -2.83
N GLY A 25 3.86 -1.20 -1.61
CA GLY A 25 5.15 -0.75 -1.12
C GLY A 25 5.27 0.77 -1.03
N GLY A 26 6.51 1.25 -1.10
CA GLY A 26 6.87 2.66 -0.92
C GLY A 26 7.21 3.00 0.53
N ASP A 27 7.96 4.09 0.71
CA ASP A 27 8.35 4.57 2.02
C ASP A 27 7.23 5.42 2.64
N THR A 28 6.72 4.95 3.78
CA THR A 28 5.70 5.62 4.61
C THR A 28 6.30 6.29 5.84
N LYS A 29 7.61 6.11 6.09
CA LYS A 29 8.26 6.57 7.31
C LYS A 29 8.57 8.06 7.20
N THR A 30 7.79 8.87 7.90
CA THR A 30 7.98 10.33 7.96
C THR A 30 8.71 10.81 9.22
N ASP A 31 8.92 9.92 10.21
CA ASP A 31 9.63 10.26 11.45
C ASP A 31 11.15 10.24 11.22
N PRO A 32 11.89 11.32 11.53
CA PRO A 32 13.35 11.35 11.46
C PRO A 32 14.05 10.27 12.31
N LYS A 33 13.36 9.68 13.29
CA LYS A 33 13.88 8.59 14.13
C LYS A 33 13.73 7.21 13.49
N SER A 34 12.99 7.11 12.38
CA SER A 34 12.81 5.86 11.66
C SER A 34 14.14 5.30 11.17
N ARG A 35 14.33 4.01 11.40
CA ARG A 35 15.54 3.28 11.01
C ARG A 35 15.27 2.40 9.81
N GLN A 36 16.34 2.08 9.10
CA GLN A 36 16.30 1.23 7.91
C GLN A 36 15.75 -0.17 8.19
N GLY A 37 15.89 -0.67 9.43
CA GLY A 37 15.33 -1.96 9.87
C GLY A 37 13.92 -1.92 10.46
N ASP A 38 13.29 -0.74 10.59
CA ASP A 38 11.90 -0.70 11.07
C ASP A 38 10.99 -1.35 10.03
N THR A 39 9.92 -2.01 10.48
CA THR A 39 8.94 -2.65 9.60
C THR A 39 8.38 -1.65 8.58
N GLN A 40 8.40 -2.03 7.30
CA GLN A 40 7.73 -1.27 6.25
C GLN A 40 6.25 -1.69 6.15
N ASP A 41 5.46 -0.82 5.54
CA ASP A 41 4.09 -1.14 5.21
C ASP A 41 4.04 -2.05 3.98
N GLU A 42 3.83 -3.34 4.23
CA GLU A 42 3.71 -4.40 3.21
C GLU A 42 2.28 -4.56 2.66
N GLY A 43 1.36 -3.63 2.98
CA GLY A 43 -0.03 -3.69 2.56
C GLY A 43 -0.20 -3.60 1.04
N LEU A 44 -1.15 -4.38 0.52
CA LEU A 44 -1.64 -4.28 -0.86
C LEU A 44 -2.96 -3.51 -0.87
N TYR A 45 -2.96 -2.32 -1.48
CA TYR A 45 -4.09 -1.41 -1.48
C TYR A 45 -4.75 -1.34 -2.85
N LEU A 46 -6.08 -1.42 -2.86
CA LEU A 46 -6.91 -1.27 -4.04
C LEU A 46 -7.79 -0.03 -3.86
N LEU A 47 -7.69 0.92 -4.78
CA LEU A 47 -8.64 2.01 -4.93
C LEU A 47 -9.58 1.67 -6.07
N ASN A 48 -10.86 1.47 -5.75
CA ASN A 48 -11.86 1.38 -6.78
C ASN A 48 -12.13 2.78 -7.37
N LEU A 49 -11.86 2.94 -8.66
CA LEU A 49 -11.92 4.22 -9.35
C LEU A 49 -13.36 4.69 -9.66
N GLN A 50 -14.37 3.83 -9.50
CA GLN A 50 -15.77 4.20 -9.71
C GLN A 50 -16.37 4.86 -8.47
N ASN A 51 -16.13 4.28 -7.29
CA ASN A 51 -16.71 4.74 -6.04
C ASN A 51 -15.71 5.42 -5.09
N GLN A 52 -14.41 5.43 -5.45
CA GLN A 52 -13.32 6.04 -4.68
C GLN A 52 -13.09 5.40 -3.30
N GLU A 53 -13.48 4.13 -3.14
CA GLU A 53 -13.27 3.40 -1.90
C GLU A 53 -11.95 2.63 -1.89
N TRP A 54 -11.26 2.68 -0.75
CA TRP A 54 -10.02 1.95 -0.52
C TRP A 54 -10.27 0.61 0.16
N THR A 55 -9.61 -0.43 -0.33
CA THR A 55 -9.56 -1.75 0.30
C THR A 55 -8.12 -2.14 0.56
N CYS A 56 -7.81 -2.58 1.78
CA CYS A 56 -6.55 -3.25 2.08
C CYS A 56 -6.77 -4.76 1.98
N VAL A 57 -6.00 -5.41 1.11
CA VAL A 57 -6.14 -6.83 0.81
C VAL A 57 -5.28 -7.65 1.77
N ALA A 58 -5.88 -8.66 2.39
CA ALA A 58 -5.14 -9.64 3.17
C ALA A 58 -4.25 -10.47 2.22
N VAL A 59 -2.94 -10.23 2.31
CA VAL A 59 -1.91 -10.97 1.57
C VAL A 59 -1.38 -12.13 2.41
N SER A 60 -1.01 -13.24 1.76
CA SER A 60 -0.44 -14.42 2.40
C SER A 60 0.85 -14.83 1.70
N GLY A 61 1.78 -15.39 2.48
CA GLY A 61 3.14 -15.70 2.01
C GLY A 61 4.11 -14.51 2.15
N PRO A 62 5.39 -14.72 1.80
CA PRO A 62 6.37 -13.64 1.78
C PRO A 62 5.98 -12.61 0.71
N GLY A 63 6.06 -11.33 1.07
CA GLY A 63 5.86 -10.24 0.13
C GLY A 63 6.93 -10.24 -0.97
N PRO A 64 6.68 -9.54 -2.09
CA PRO A 64 7.70 -9.31 -3.10
C PRO A 64 8.94 -8.68 -2.47
N ILE A 65 10.12 -9.22 -2.80
CA ILE A 65 11.39 -8.62 -2.37
C ILE A 65 11.76 -7.57 -3.42
N GLY A 66 11.81 -6.30 -3.01
CA GLY A 66 12.24 -5.16 -3.82
C GLY A 66 13.63 -4.68 -3.45
#